data_AF-A0A945S961-F1
#
_entry.id   AF-A0A945S961-F1
#
_cell.length_a   1.000
_cell.length_b   1.000
_cell.length_c   1.000
_cell.angle_alpha   90.00
_cell.angle_beta   90.00
_cell.angle_gamma   90.00
#
_symmetry.space_group_name_H-M   'P 1'
#
loop_
_entity.id
_entity.type
_entity.pdbx_description
1 polymer ?
#
loop_
_entity_poly.entity_id
_entity_poly.type
_entity_poly.pdbx_seq_one_letter_code
_entity_poly.pdbx_strand_id
1 'polypeptide(L)'
;MKAEPTLAQLRRRPHWSCSSLGTFLNVCSLQWAFRYVYRRAPRHTSPALVLGGVFHRALTFLFNRQMDGEDTSISAITELFSELLLQACRSADPPVLFSPEEDVNSLQALGVRMLEAFIAEINQEERILGVAVPFSVPLVDQDG
;
A
#
# COMPACT_ATOMS: atom_id res chain seq x y z
N MET A 1 3.64 -27.01 10.39
CA MET A 1 4.09 -25.85 9.59
C MET A 1 4.40 -24.72 10.57
N LYS A 2 5.58 -24.08 10.52
CA LYS A 2 5.82 -22.89 11.37
C LYS A 2 4.89 -21.78 10.88
N ALA A 3 4.16 -21.13 11.79
CA ALA A 3 3.35 -19.98 11.43
C ALA A 3 4.24 -18.88 10.85
N GLU A 4 3.82 -18.28 9.74
CA GLU A 4 4.54 -17.16 9.15
C GLU A 4 4.53 -15.96 10.12
N PRO A 5 5.65 -15.22 10.24
CA PRO A 5 5.73 -14.10 11.16
C PRO A 5 4.84 -12.96 10.67
N THR A 6 4.09 -12.32 11.56
CA THR A 6 3.34 -11.12 11.19
C THR A 6 4.28 -9.94 10.93
N LEU A 7 3.85 -8.96 10.13
CA LEU A 7 4.63 -7.73 9.91
C LEU A 7 4.94 -7.02 11.24
N ALA A 8 4.03 -7.06 12.21
CA ALA A 8 4.22 -6.50 13.54
C ALA A 8 5.35 -7.22 14.31
N GLN A 9 5.46 -8.54 14.20
CA GLN A 9 6.57 -9.30 14.79
C GLN A 9 7.91 -8.94 14.14
N LEU A 10 7.95 -8.85 12.80
CA LEU A 10 9.17 -8.48 12.08
C LEU A 10 9.67 -7.07 12.44
N ARG A 11 8.76 -6.13 12.69
CA ARG A 11 9.10 -4.73 13.04
C ARG A 11 9.60 -4.54 14.47
N ARG A 12 9.58 -5.57 15.33
CA ARG A 12 10.10 -5.48 16.72
C ARG A 12 11.60 -5.30 16.80
N ARG A 13 12.34 -5.72 15.76
CA ARG A 13 13.79 -5.53 15.67
C ARG A 13 14.12 -4.30 14.80
N PRO A 14 15.29 -3.68 15.01
CA PRO A 14 15.83 -2.72 14.06
C PRO A 14 15.85 -3.32 12.65
N HIS A 15 15.32 -2.57 11.68
CA HIS A 15 15.20 -3.02 10.31
C HIS A 15 15.25 -1.83 9.35
N TRP A 16 15.60 -2.13 8.12
CA TRP A 16 15.44 -1.24 6.99
C TRP A 16 14.24 -1.70 6.16
N SER A 17 13.27 -0.82 5.91
CA SER A 17 12.25 -1.08 4.89
C SER A 17 12.81 -0.76 3.50
N CYS A 18 12.29 -1.42 2.47
CA CYS A 18 12.63 -1.10 1.08
C CYS A 18 12.42 0.39 0.76
N SER A 19 11.30 0.97 1.22
CA SER A 19 11.02 2.40 1.08
C SER A 19 11.99 3.31 1.84
N SER A 20 12.48 2.87 2.99
CA SER A 20 13.50 3.61 3.78
C SER A 20 14.83 3.65 3.02
N LEU A 21 15.29 2.49 2.53
CA LEU A 21 16.49 2.38 1.71
C LEU A 21 16.37 3.20 0.42
N GLY A 22 15.26 3.06 -0.30
CA GLY A 22 15.01 3.84 -1.52
C GLY A 22 15.01 5.35 -1.26
N THR A 23 14.42 5.80 -0.14
CA THR A 23 14.45 7.24 0.21
C THR A 23 15.89 7.70 0.49
N PHE A 24 16.69 6.89 1.20
CA PHE A 24 18.06 7.24 1.55
C PHE A 24 19.01 7.25 0.35
N LEU A 25 18.95 6.20 -0.48
CA LEU A 25 19.90 5.97 -1.57
C LEU A 25 19.51 6.69 -2.87
N ASN A 26 18.22 6.74 -3.19
CA ASN A 26 17.76 7.12 -4.54
C ASN A 26 16.98 8.44 -4.57
N VAL A 27 16.48 8.94 -3.43
CA VAL A 27 15.64 10.15 -3.39
C VAL A 27 16.36 11.31 -2.73
N CYS A 28 16.53 11.27 -1.41
CA CYS A 28 17.14 12.35 -0.64
C CYS A 28 17.48 11.88 0.79
N SER A 29 18.77 11.82 1.11
CA SER A 29 19.25 11.44 2.45
C SER A 29 18.80 12.40 3.56
N LEU A 30 18.63 13.69 3.25
CA LEU A 30 18.12 14.67 4.20
C LEU A 30 16.62 14.46 4.49
N GLN A 31 15.82 14.17 3.47
CA GLN A 31 14.41 13.80 3.65
C GLN A 31 14.30 12.51 4.47
N TRP A 32 15.16 11.53 4.20
CA TRP A 32 15.24 10.31 5.00
C TRP A 32 15.55 10.62 6.47
N ALA A 33 16.52 11.48 6.76
CA ALA A 33 16.86 11.87 8.12
C ALA A 33 15.67 12.55 8.83
N PHE A 34 14.98 13.50 8.19
CA PHE A 34 13.78 14.12 8.77
C PHE A 34 12.67 13.13 9.08
N ARG A 35 12.47 12.13 8.21
CA ARG A 35 11.41 11.14 8.35
C ARG A 35 11.73 10.06 9.37
N TYR A 36 12.91 9.45 9.29
CA TYR A 36 13.24 8.23 10.03
C TYR A 36 14.11 8.47 11.28
N VAL A 37 14.98 9.48 11.25
CA VAL A 37 15.86 9.81 12.39
C VAL A 37 15.20 10.85 13.29
N TYR A 38 14.88 12.03 12.75
CA TYR A 38 14.28 13.12 13.50
C TYR A 38 12.76 12.99 13.70
N ARG A 39 12.14 12.01 13.03
CA ARG A 39 10.70 11.67 13.13
C ARG A 39 9.78 12.89 13.07
N ARG A 40 10.06 13.80 12.14
CA ARG A 40 9.23 14.99 11.93
C ARG A 40 7.88 14.56 11.39
N ALA A 41 6.82 14.95 12.10
CA ALA A 41 5.45 14.73 11.63
C ALA A 41 5.20 15.52 10.35
N PRO A 42 4.60 14.91 9.31
CA PRO A 42 4.14 15.65 8.14
C PRO A 42 3.03 16.62 8.56
N ARG A 43 2.85 17.71 7.80
CA ARG A 43 1.77 18.68 8.06
C ARG A 43 0.44 18.31 7.39
N HIS A 44 0.50 17.42 6.41
CA HIS A 44 -0.64 16.95 5.65
C HIS A 44 -0.35 15.55 5.12
N THR A 45 -1.41 14.82 4.79
CA THR A 45 -1.34 13.54 4.09
C THR A 45 -1.41 13.79 2.59
N SER A 46 -0.59 13.09 1.80
CA SER A 46 -0.65 13.16 0.34
C SER A 46 -1.85 12.35 -0.18
N PRO A 47 -2.65 12.86 -1.14
CA PRO A 47 -3.72 12.11 -1.79
C PRO A 47 -3.22 10.79 -2.38
N ALA A 48 -2.03 10.78 -2.98
CA ALA A 48 -1.41 9.59 -3.55
C ALA A 48 -1.12 8.50 -2.49
N LEU A 49 -0.75 8.89 -1.27
CA LEU A 49 -0.52 7.93 -0.18
C LEU A 49 -1.82 7.24 0.23
N VAL A 50 -2.91 8.00 0.30
CA VAL A 50 -4.25 7.47 0.62
C VAL A 50 -4.73 6.55 -0.51
N LEU A 51 -4.65 7.00 -1.76
CA LEU A 51 -5.03 6.24 -2.94
C LEU A 51 -4.29 4.90 -2.99
N GLY A 52 -2.95 4.91 -2.94
CA GLY A 52 -2.15 3.70 -3.01
C GLY A 52 -2.44 2.74 -1.85
N GLY A 53 -2.61 3.27 -0.63
CA GLY A 53 -2.96 2.47 0.53
C GLY A 53 -4.30 1.76 0.39
N VAL A 54 -5.32 2.45 -0.13
CA VAL A 54 -6.66 1.89 -0.34
C VAL A 54 -6.68 0.92 -1.52
N PHE A 55 -5.99 1.25 -2.61
CA PHE A 55 -5.83 0.38 -3.77
C PHE A 55 -5.23 -0.98 -3.39
N HIS A 56 -4.15 -0.99 -2.60
CA HIS A 56 -3.56 -2.23 -2.10
C HIS A 56 -4.50 -3.02 -1.19
N ARG A 57 -5.35 -2.36 -0.39
CA ARG A 57 -6.35 -3.05 0.46
C ARG A 57 -7.44 -3.71 -0.38
N ALA A 58 -7.95 -3.03 -1.40
CA ALA A 58 -8.93 -3.59 -2.32
C ALA A 58 -8.38 -4.83 -3.06
N LEU A 59 -7.15 -4.75 -3.59
CA LEU A 59 -6.50 -5.91 -4.21
C LEU A 59 -6.20 -7.03 -3.21
N THR A 60 -5.81 -6.70 -1.98
CA THR A 60 -5.60 -7.70 -0.94
C THR A 60 -6.88 -8.49 -0.66
N PHE A 61 -8.01 -7.78 -0.56
CA PHE A 61 -9.32 -8.40 -0.40
C PHE A 61 -9.69 -9.30 -1.59
N LEU A 62 -9.55 -8.80 -2.82
CA LEU A 62 -9.82 -9.56 -4.04
C LEU A 62 -9.01 -10.87 -4.08
N PHE A 63 -7.70 -10.76 -3.89
CA PHE A 63 -6.80 -11.91 -4.04
C PHE A 63 -6.92 -12.93 -2.90
N ASN A 64 -7.24 -12.49 -1.68
CA ASN A 64 -7.56 -13.43 -0.60
C ASN A 64 -8.82 -14.24 -0.92
N ARG A 65 -9.89 -13.58 -1.44
CA ARG A 65 -11.10 -14.29 -1.88
C ARG A 65 -10.82 -15.29 -2.99
N GLN A 66 -10.03 -14.91 -3.99
CA GLN A 66 -9.62 -15.82 -5.05
C GLN A 66 -8.81 -17.01 -4.52
N MET A 67 -7.94 -16.82 -3.53
CA MET A 67 -7.24 -17.93 -2.85
C MET A 67 -8.20 -18.87 -2.12
N ASP A 68 -9.29 -18.33 -1.55
CA ASP A 68 -10.34 -19.10 -0.88
C ASP A 68 -11.33 -19.76 -1.87
N GLY A 69 -11.12 -19.59 -3.18
CA GLY A 69 -12.00 -20.11 -4.23
C GLY A 69 -13.29 -19.31 -4.41
N GLU A 70 -13.34 -18.11 -3.83
CA GLU A 70 -14.48 -17.19 -3.93
C GLU A 70 -14.29 -16.20 -5.06
N ASP A 71 -15.31 -16.04 -5.90
CA ASP A 71 -15.33 -15.01 -6.93
C ASP A 71 -15.75 -13.66 -6.34
N THR A 72 -15.25 -12.57 -6.94
CA THR A 72 -15.61 -11.20 -6.56
C THR A 72 -15.81 -10.37 -7.82
N SER A 73 -17.00 -9.83 -7.99
CA SER A 73 -17.30 -9.01 -9.15
C SER A 73 -16.52 -7.69 -9.12
N ILE A 74 -16.26 -7.15 -10.31
CA ILE A 74 -15.59 -5.84 -10.46
C ILE A 74 -16.38 -4.75 -9.72
N SER A 75 -17.73 -4.76 -9.80
CA SER A 75 -18.59 -3.81 -9.07
C SER A 75 -18.36 -3.88 -7.57
N ALA A 76 -18.29 -5.09 -6.99
CA ALA A 76 -18.08 -5.24 -5.55
C ALA A 76 -16.71 -4.69 -5.12
N ILE A 77 -15.67 -4.89 -5.92
CA ILE A 77 -14.33 -4.36 -5.63
C ILE A 77 -14.27 -2.83 -5.75
N THR A 78 -14.89 -2.26 -6.78
CA THR A 78 -14.88 -0.80 -7.00
C THR A 78 -15.75 -0.07 -5.97
N GLU A 79 -16.85 -0.68 -5.52
CA GLU A 79 -17.66 -0.23 -4.39
C GLU A 79 -16.85 -0.24 -3.09
N LEU A 80 -16.23 -1.38 -2.75
CA LEU A 80 -15.36 -1.50 -1.57
C LEU A 80 -14.23 -0.47 -1.59
N PHE A 81 -13.57 -0.29 -2.73
CA PHE A 81 -12.52 0.71 -2.89
C PHE A 81 -13.03 2.12 -2.59
N SER A 82 -14.21 2.48 -3.11
CA SER A 82 -14.82 3.79 -2.93
C SER A 82 -15.14 4.08 -1.46
N GLU A 83 -15.71 3.10 -0.75
CA GLU A 83 -15.99 3.19 0.68
C GLU A 83 -14.71 3.35 1.51
N LEU A 84 -13.71 2.51 1.26
CA LEU A 84 -12.41 2.58 1.93
C LEU A 84 -11.70 3.91 1.68
N LEU A 85 -11.81 4.46 0.46
CA LEU A 85 -11.19 5.73 0.10
C LEU A 85 -11.83 6.88 0.87
N LEU A 86 -13.16 6.95 0.87
CA LEU A 86 -13.89 7.98 1.60
C LEU A 86 -13.58 7.93 3.10
N GLN A 87 -13.54 6.73 3.67
CA GLN A 87 -13.17 6.53 5.06
C GLN A 87 -11.72 6.96 5.34
N ALA A 88 -10.77 6.59 4.47
CA ALA A 88 -9.36 6.93 4.63
C ALA A 88 -9.12 8.45 4.53
N CYS A 89 -9.80 9.14 3.60
CA CYS A 89 -9.74 10.59 3.51
C CYS A 89 -10.32 11.28 4.75
N ARG A 90 -11.46 10.81 5.27
CA ARG A 90 -12.12 11.39 6.46
C ARG A 90 -11.33 11.18 7.76
N SER A 91 -10.63 10.06 7.87
CA SER A 91 -9.87 9.69 9.08
C SER A 91 -8.39 10.05 9.02
N ALA A 92 -7.92 10.65 7.92
CA ALA A 92 -6.53 11.04 7.77
C ALA A 92 -6.15 12.13 8.79
N ASP A 93 -5.10 11.84 9.56
CA ASP A 93 -4.47 12.78 10.48
C ASP A 93 -2.94 12.73 10.29
N PRO A 94 -2.29 13.81 9.80
CA PRO A 94 -2.89 15.09 9.40
C PRO A 94 -3.81 14.98 8.16
N PRO A 95 -4.69 15.98 7.92
CA PRO A 95 -5.68 15.91 6.85
C PRO A 95 -5.04 15.78 5.47
N VAL A 96 -5.79 15.18 4.54
CA VAL A 96 -5.37 15.07 3.14
C VAL A 96 -5.37 16.46 2.50
N LEU A 97 -4.25 16.82 1.86
CA LEU A 97 -4.13 18.07 1.12
C LEU A 97 -4.19 17.78 -0.38
N PHE A 98 -5.32 18.15 -1.00
CA PHE A 98 -5.52 18.06 -2.45
C PHE A 98 -4.93 19.29 -3.16
N SER A 99 -4.52 19.12 -4.42
CA SER A 99 -4.22 20.26 -5.28
C SER A 99 -5.52 20.97 -5.69
N PRO A 100 -5.47 22.20 -6.24
CA PRO A 100 -6.68 22.90 -6.68
C PRO A 100 -7.51 22.15 -7.75
N GLU A 101 -6.86 21.26 -8.51
CA GLU A 101 -7.43 20.49 -9.61
C GLU A 101 -7.88 19.08 -9.19
N GLU A 102 -7.62 18.69 -7.95
CA GLU A 102 -7.96 17.38 -7.41
C GLU A 102 -8.92 17.49 -6.22
N ASP A 103 -9.73 16.45 -6.05
CA ASP A 103 -10.64 16.27 -4.94
C ASP A 103 -10.84 14.77 -4.68
N VAL A 104 -11.68 14.43 -3.70
CA VAL A 104 -11.96 13.02 -3.39
C VAL A 104 -12.61 12.28 -4.58
N ASN A 105 -13.43 12.97 -5.38
CA ASN A 105 -14.17 12.35 -6.47
C ASN A 105 -13.26 12.00 -7.65
N SER A 106 -12.36 12.92 -8.03
CA SER A 106 -11.34 12.69 -9.05
C SER A 106 -10.36 11.60 -8.63
N LEU A 107 -9.97 11.56 -7.35
CA LEU A 107 -9.13 10.50 -6.79
C LEU A 107 -9.85 9.13 -6.82
N GLN A 108 -11.14 9.10 -6.49
CA GLN A 108 -11.98 7.90 -6.58
C GLN A 108 -12.08 7.40 -8.02
N ALA A 109 -12.40 8.30 -8.96
CA ALA A 109 -12.51 7.96 -10.38
C ALA A 109 -11.19 7.42 -10.94
N LEU A 110 -10.04 7.98 -10.53
CA LEU A 110 -8.73 7.44 -10.89
C LEU A 110 -8.53 6.03 -10.35
N GLY A 111 -8.79 5.81 -9.06
CA GLY A 111 -8.60 4.49 -8.44
C GLY A 111 -9.49 3.40 -9.02
N VAL A 112 -10.75 3.72 -9.37
CA VAL A 112 -11.65 2.79 -10.06
C VAL A 112 -11.08 2.38 -11.42
N ARG A 113 -10.65 3.34 -12.25
CA ARG A 113 -10.03 3.03 -13.55
C ARG A 113 -8.76 2.19 -13.40
N MET A 114 -7.95 2.45 -12.37
CA MET A 114 -6.76 1.65 -12.08
C MET A 114 -7.13 0.21 -11.71
N LEU A 115 -8.19 0.00 -10.92
CA LEU A 115 -8.66 -1.34 -10.53
C LEU A 115 -9.20 -2.10 -11.74
N GLU A 116 -10.04 -1.46 -12.55
CA GLU A 116 -10.59 -2.06 -13.77
C GLU A 116 -9.47 -2.48 -14.74
N ALA A 117 -8.52 -1.58 -15.00
CA ALA A 117 -7.37 -1.86 -15.86
C ALA A 117 -6.51 -2.99 -15.29
N PHE A 118 -6.24 -2.99 -13.98
CA PHE A 118 -5.44 -4.04 -13.36
C PHE A 118 -6.14 -5.41 -13.43
N ILE A 119 -7.44 -5.47 -13.12
CA ILE A 119 -8.21 -6.72 -13.13
C ILE A 119 -8.35 -7.29 -14.54
N ALA A 120 -8.53 -6.43 -15.56
CA ALA A 120 -8.62 -6.86 -16.95
C ALA A 120 -7.35 -7.57 -17.45
N GLU A 121 -6.19 -7.23 -16.90
CA GLU A 121 -4.89 -7.78 -17.28
C GLU A 121 -4.45 -8.98 -16.40
N ILE A 122 -5.27 -9.43 -15.44
CA ILE A 122 -4.94 -10.60 -14.61
C ILE A 122 -4.94 -11.85 -15.49
N ASN A 123 -3.79 -12.52 -15.56
CA ASN A 123 -3.68 -13.84 -16.18
C ASN A 123 -4.41 -14.90 -15.34
N GLN A 124 -5.50 -15.44 -15.87
CA GLN A 124 -6.31 -16.46 -15.20
C GLN A 124 -5.62 -17.83 -15.07
N GLU A 125 -4.52 -18.05 -15.78
CA GLU A 125 -3.71 -19.27 -15.67
C GLU A 125 -2.77 -19.23 -14.45
N GLU A 126 -2.51 -18.04 -13.90
CA GLU A 126 -1.67 -17.88 -12.72
C GLU A 126 -2.41 -18.24 -11.45
N ARG A 127 -1.68 -18.87 -10.51
CA ARG A 127 -2.20 -19.22 -9.20
C ARG A 127 -1.60 -18.31 -8.14
N ILE A 128 -2.47 -17.70 -7.34
CA ILE A 128 -2.08 -16.87 -6.20
C ILE A 128 -1.54 -17.79 -5.09
N LEU A 129 -0.29 -17.58 -4.69
CA LEU A 129 0.37 -18.35 -3.63
C LEU A 129 0.33 -17.67 -2.26
N GLY A 130 0.15 -16.34 -2.25
CA GLY A 130 0.08 -15.54 -1.04
C GLY A 130 -0.13 -14.07 -1.38
N VAL A 131 -0.76 -13.35 -0.45
CA VAL A 131 -1.14 -11.94 -0.62
C VAL A 131 -0.57 -11.14 0.54
N ALA A 132 0.09 -10.03 0.24
CA ALA A 132 0.71 -9.15 1.24
C ALA A 132 1.60 -9.89 2.27
N VAL A 133 2.32 -10.93 1.81
CA VAL A 133 3.12 -11.82 2.67
C VAL A 133 4.26 -11.04 3.33
N PRO A 134 4.29 -10.95 4.67
CA PRO A 134 5.37 -10.28 5.39
C PRO A 134 6.65 -11.12 5.35
N PHE A 135 7.77 -10.49 5.00
CA PHE A 135 9.07 -11.15 5.00
C PHE A 135 10.18 -10.22 5.48
N SER A 136 11.33 -10.81 5.80
CA SER A 136 12.54 -10.08 6.16
C SER A 136 13.77 -10.85 5.70
N VAL A 137 14.74 -10.13 5.14
CA VAL A 137 16.00 -10.68 4.64
C VAL A 137 17.18 -10.03 5.38
N PRO A 138 18.28 -10.75 5.60
CA PRO A 138 19.53 -10.13 6.05
C PRO A 138 20.01 -9.10 5.03
N LEU A 139 20.50 -7.97 5.51
CA LEU A 139 21.24 -7.01 4.71
C LEU A 139 22.72 -7.27 4.99
N VAL A 140 23.42 -7.79 3.99
CA VAL A 140 24.85 -8.10 4.02
C VAL A 140 25.60 -7.06 3.20
N ASP A 141 26.86 -6.81 3.57
CA ASP A 141 27.75 -6.01 2.74
C ASP A 141 28.44 -6.90 1.70
N GLN A 142 29.48 -6.37 1.05
CA GLN A 142 30.23 -7.10 0.03
C GLN A 142 30.97 -8.34 0.56
N ASP A 143 31.21 -8.41 1.88
CA ASP A 143 31.99 -9.46 2.52
C ASP A 143 31.11 -10.58 3.12
N GLY A 144 29.78 -10.41 3.09
CA GLY A 144 28.78 -11.40 3.53
C GLY A 144 28.20 -11.13 4.90
#